data_AF-A0A656JX54-F1
#
_entry.id   AF-A0A656JX54-F1
#
_cell.length_a   1.000
_cell.length_b   1.000
_cell.length_c   1.000
_cell.angle_alpha   90.00
_cell.angle_beta   90.00
_cell.angle_gamma   90.00
#
_symmetry.space_group_name_H-M   'P 1'
#
loop_
_entity.id
_entity.type
_entity.pdbx_description
1 polymer ?
#
loop_
_entity_poly.entity_id
_entity_poly.type
_entity_poly.pdbx_seq_one_letter_code
_entity_poly.pdbx_strand_id
1 'polypeptide(L)'
;MLELTLGQISMAQSAVDKTAALKLLADHLVADGLVAEGYLTGLMNREQQGSTFLGQGIAIPHGTPETRDLVFTTGVRLMQFPEGV
;
A
#
# COMPACT_ATOMS: atom_id res chain seq x y z
N MET A 1 -14.76 -12.63 -5.36
CA MET A 1 -14.86 -11.16 -5.47
C MET A 1 -13.92 -10.60 -4.41
N LEU A 2 -13.20 -9.51 -4.68
CA LEU A 2 -12.40 -8.87 -3.64
C LEU A 2 -13.37 -8.25 -2.62
N GLU A 3 -13.26 -8.62 -1.35
CA GLU A 3 -14.11 -8.10 -0.27
C GLU A 3 -13.32 -7.09 0.56
N LEU A 4 -13.96 -5.95 0.84
CA LEU A 4 -13.44 -4.90 1.71
C LEU A 4 -14.32 -4.82 2.96
N THR A 5 -13.70 -4.95 4.11
CA THR A 5 -14.33 -4.85 5.44
C THR A 5 -13.81 -3.63 6.18
N LEU A 6 -14.49 -3.22 7.25
CA LEU A 6 -14.06 -2.09 8.08
C LEU A 6 -12.65 -2.28 8.65
N GLY A 7 -12.23 -3.53 8.90
CA GLY A 7 -10.89 -3.82 9.42
C GLY A 7 -9.76 -3.43 8.48
N GLN A 8 -10.04 -3.30 7.17
CA GLN A 8 -9.08 -2.96 6.11
C GLN A 8 -9.08 -1.46 5.76
N ILE A 9 -9.83 -0.64 6.51
CA ILE A 9 -9.97 0.80 6.28
C ILE A 9 -9.29 1.55 7.43
N SER A 10 -8.28 2.35 7.10
CA SER A 10 -7.61 3.26 8.02
C SER A 10 -7.90 4.71 7.61
N MET A 11 -8.77 5.40 8.36
CA MET A 11 -9.13 6.80 8.10
C MET A 11 -8.20 7.78 8.83
N ALA A 12 -8.17 9.04 8.39
CA ALA A 12 -7.48 10.13 9.07
C ALA A 12 -6.00 9.85 9.38
N GLN A 13 -5.31 9.20 8.44
CA GLN A 13 -3.88 8.92 8.54
C GLN A 13 -3.05 10.16 8.19
N SER A 14 -1.79 10.16 8.61
CA SER A 14 -0.81 11.19 8.24
C SER A 14 0.50 10.53 7.83
N ALA A 15 1.19 11.12 6.87
CA ALA A 15 2.52 10.74 6.46
C ALA A 15 3.29 12.01 6.09
N VAL A 16 4.56 12.08 6.46
CA VAL A 16 5.40 13.26 6.17
C VAL A 16 5.81 13.36 4.71
N ASP A 17 5.79 12.22 4.01
CA ASP A 17 6.07 12.09 2.59
C ASP A 17 5.53 10.76 2.05
N LYS A 18 5.68 10.58 0.74
CA LYS A 18 5.29 9.36 0.03
C LYS A 18 5.94 8.11 0.60
N THR A 19 7.22 8.17 0.98
CA THR A 19 7.95 7.01 1.49
C THR A 19 7.37 6.54 2.83
N ALA A 20 7.02 7.48 3.71
CA ALA A 20 6.35 7.18 4.97
C ALA A 20 4.96 6.56 4.73
N ALA A 21 4.18 7.05 3.76
CA ALA A 21 2.89 6.46 3.41
C ALA A 21 3.02 5.04 2.84
N LEU A 22 4.01 4.80 1.96
CA LEU A 22 4.29 3.46 1.42
C LEU A 22 4.73 2.49 2.53
N LYS A 23 5.57 2.94 3.46
CA LYS A 23 5.96 2.14 4.62
C LYS A 23 4.75 1.79 5.48
N LEU A 24 3.92 2.76 5.81
CA LEU A 24 2.72 2.54 6.61
C LEU A 24 1.75 1.55 5.93
N LEU A 25 1.57 1.66 4.62
CA LEU A 25 0.80 0.69 3.84
C LEU A 25 1.41 -0.72 3.91
N ALA A 26 2.71 -0.86 3.70
CA ALA A 26 3.40 -2.15 3.77
C ALA A 26 3.27 -2.80 5.16
N ASP A 27 3.47 -2.01 6.22
CA ASP A 27 3.36 -2.49 7.61
C ASP A 27 1.94 -3.04 7.87
N HIS A 28 0.89 -2.37 7.38
CA HIS A 28 -0.48 -2.87 7.48
C HIS A 28 -0.74 -4.14 6.67
N LEU A 29 -0.22 -4.23 5.43
CA LEU A 29 -0.38 -5.43 4.60
C LEU A 29 0.29 -6.66 5.25
N VAL A 30 1.43 -6.46 5.92
CA VAL A 30 2.10 -7.50 6.71
C VAL A 30 1.28 -7.87 7.94
N ALA A 31 0.79 -6.88 8.70
CA ALA A 31 -0.03 -7.11 9.88
C ALA A 31 -1.35 -7.84 9.56
N ASP A 32 -1.94 -7.57 8.39
CA ASP A 32 -3.14 -8.23 7.88
C ASP A 32 -2.84 -9.65 7.33
N GLY A 33 -1.58 -10.07 7.28
CA GLY A 33 -1.16 -11.39 6.78
C GLY A 33 -1.28 -11.54 5.26
N LEU A 34 -1.39 -10.44 4.52
CA LEU A 34 -1.56 -10.46 3.06
C LEU A 34 -0.21 -10.67 2.34
N VAL A 35 0.86 -10.14 2.92
CA VAL A 35 2.22 -10.19 2.37
C VAL A 35 3.27 -10.47 3.44
N ALA A 36 4.43 -10.95 3.02
CA ALA A 36 5.61 -11.13 3.86
C ALA A 36 6.31 -9.80 4.18
N GLU A 37 7.15 -9.82 5.22
CA GLU A 37 8.14 -8.76 5.44
C GLU A 37 9.00 -8.53 4.18
N GLY A 38 9.41 -7.28 3.94
CA GLY A 38 10.19 -6.90 2.76
C GLY A 38 9.36 -6.51 1.54
N TYR A 39 8.03 -6.65 1.55
CA TYR A 39 7.16 -6.23 0.44
C TYR A 39 7.23 -4.72 0.14
N LEU A 40 7.62 -3.89 1.12
CA LEU A 40 7.90 -2.46 0.93
C LEU A 40 8.90 -2.20 -0.21
N THR A 41 9.92 -3.06 -0.37
CA THR A 41 10.89 -2.95 -1.46
C THR A 41 10.19 -3.00 -2.82
N GLY A 42 9.21 -3.88 -2.97
CA GLY A 42 8.38 -3.97 -4.18
C GLY A 42 7.59 -2.70 -4.44
N LEU A 43 6.93 -2.15 -3.40
CA LEU A 43 6.20 -0.88 -3.49
C LEU A 43 7.13 0.26 -3.95
N MET A 44 8.30 0.38 -3.33
CA MET A 44 9.27 1.43 -3.64
C MET A 44 9.83 1.29 -5.05
N ASN A 45 10.20 0.08 -5.46
CA ASN A 45 10.69 -0.19 -6.81
C ASN A 45 9.63 0.15 -7.86
N ARG A 46 8.38 -0.20 -7.60
CA ARG A 46 7.26 0.13 -8.50
C ARG A 46 7.09 1.64 -8.63
N GLU A 47 7.15 2.37 -7.52
CA GLU A 47 6.99 3.82 -7.52
C GLU A 47 8.14 4.54 -8.26
N GLN A 48 9.37 4.00 -8.20
CA GLN A 48 10.53 4.51 -8.95
C GLN A 48 10.40 4.34 -10.47
N GLN A 49 9.71 3.30 -10.93
CA GLN A 49 9.43 3.09 -12.37
C GLN A 49 8.41 4.12 -12.91
N GLY A 50 7.61 4.71 -12.03
CA GLY A 50 6.62 5.71 -12.36
C GLY A 50 5.55 5.80 -11.27
N SER A 51 5.03 7.02 -11.09
CA SER A 51 4.02 7.32 -10.09
C SER A 51 2.82 6.36 -10.16
N THR A 52 2.41 5.82 -9.02
CA THR A 52 1.16 5.05 -8.90
C THR A 52 -0.07 5.94 -8.63
N PHE A 53 0.10 7.26 -8.73
CA PHE A 53 -0.99 8.24 -8.66
C PHE A 53 -1.87 8.20 -9.91
N LEU A 54 -3.18 8.08 -9.71
CA LEU A 54 -4.17 8.00 -10.80
C LEU A 54 -4.87 9.34 -11.06
N GLY A 55 -4.57 10.38 -10.28
CA GLY A 55 -5.32 11.64 -10.29
C GLY A 55 -6.40 11.67 -9.20
N GLN A 56 -7.04 12.82 -9.04
CA GLN A 56 -8.20 13.03 -8.14
C GLN A 56 -7.96 12.55 -6.69
N GLY A 57 -6.73 12.70 -6.18
CA GLY A 57 -6.38 12.31 -4.82
C GLY A 57 -6.23 10.80 -4.59
N ILE A 58 -6.20 9.97 -5.64
CA ILE A 58 -6.10 8.51 -5.53
C ILE A 58 -4.74 8.02 -6.00
N ALA A 59 -4.08 7.19 -5.18
CA ALA A 59 -2.93 6.39 -5.57
C ALA A 59 -3.22 4.91 -5.32
N ILE A 60 -2.60 4.03 -6.12
CA ILE A 60 -2.72 2.57 -5.97
C ILE A 60 -1.33 1.91 -5.83
N PRO A 61 -0.60 2.15 -4.73
CA PRO A 61 0.71 1.53 -4.58
C PRO A 61 0.61 0.00 -4.57
N HIS A 62 1.45 -0.65 -5.36
CA HIS A 62 1.53 -2.10 -5.50
C HIS A 62 2.97 -2.55 -5.75
N GLY A 63 3.26 -3.82 -5.49
CA GLY A 63 4.58 -4.39 -5.69
C GLY A 63 4.92 -4.61 -7.17
N THR A 64 6.16 -5.04 -7.42
CA THR A 64 6.60 -5.47 -8.75
C THR A 64 6.56 -6.99 -8.89
N PRO A 65 6.63 -7.55 -10.12
CA PRO A 65 6.68 -9.00 -10.32
C PRO A 65 7.78 -9.72 -9.53
N GLU A 66 8.92 -9.07 -9.30
CA GLU A 66 10.06 -9.62 -8.54
C GLU A 66 9.73 -9.85 -7.06
N THR A 67 8.70 -9.19 -6.54
CA THR A 67 8.21 -9.35 -5.15
C THR A 67 6.93 -10.17 -5.06
N ARG A 68 6.50 -10.80 -6.16
CA ARG A 68 5.24 -11.57 -6.22
C ARG A 68 5.21 -12.71 -5.21
N ASP A 69 6.35 -13.38 -4.98
CA ASP A 69 6.45 -14.51 -4.04
C ASP A 69 6.21 -14.10 -2.58
N LEU A 70 6.25 -12.80 -2.28
CA LEU A 70 5.92 -12.27 -0.96
C LEU A 70 4.41 -12.10 -0.75
N VAL A 71 3.56 -12.30 -1.77
CA VAL A 71 2.11 -12.15 -1.64
C VAL A 71 1.48 -13.48 -1.27
N PHE A 72 0.98 -13.60 -0.03
CA PHE A 72 0.31 -14.80 0.45
C PHE A 72 -1.15 -14.88 0.03
N THR A 73 -1.84 -13.74 0.06
CA THR A 73 -3.27 -13.65 -0.24
C THR A 73 -3.57 -12.33 -0.93
N THR A 74 -4.31 -12.39 -2.05
CA THR A 74 -4.79 -11.19 -2.73
C THR A 74 -5.72 -10.41 -1.81
N GLY A 75 -5.40 -9.14 -1.57
CA GLY A 75 -6.20 -8.25 -0.74
C GLY A 75 -5.84 -6.79 -0.98
N VAL A 76 -6.56 -5.89 -0.33
CA VAL A 76 -6.30 -4.44 -0.38
C VAL A 76 -6.42 -3.84 1.02
N ARG A 77 -5.73 -2.71 1.22
CA ARG A 77 -5.88 -1.81 2.36
C ARG A 77 -6.28 -0.44 1.83
N LEU A 78 -7.30 0.18 2.42
CA LEU A 78 -7.65 1.57 2.14
C LEU A 78 -7.08 2.45 3.25
N MET A 79 -6.30 3.45 2.87
CA MET A 79 -5.76 4.45 3.79
C MET A 79 -6.12 5.84 3.29
N GLN A 80 -6.79 6.64 4.12
CA GLN A 80 -7.15 8.00 3.79
C GLN A 80 -6.24 8.98 4.53
N PHE A 81 -5.64 9.90 3.77
CA PHE A 81 -4.79 10.99 4.27
C PHE A 81 -5.50 12.33 3.98
N PRO A 82 -6.22 12.92 4.96
CA PRO A 82 -7.05 14.11 4.71
C PRO A 82 -6.26 15.32 4.19
N GLU A 83 -5.04 15.50 4.68
CA GLU A 83 -4.15 16.61 4.30
C GLU A 83 -3.25 16.26 3.11
N GLY A 84 -3.46 15.09 2.49
CA GLY A 84 -2.57 14.54 1.48
C GLY A 84 -1.29 13.95 2.09
N VAL A 85 -0.35 13.65 1.18
CA VAL A 85 0.96 13.04 1.42
C VAL A 85 1.99 13.73 0.53
#